data_AF-A0A937PVN1-F1
#
_entry.id   AF-A0A937PVN1-F1
#
_cell.length_a   1.000
_cell.length_b   1.000
_cell.length_c   1.000
_cell.angle_alpha   90.00
_cell.angle_beta   90.00
_cell.angle_gamma   90.00
#
_symmetry.space_group_name_H-M   'P 1'
#
loop_
_entity.id
_entity.type
_entity.pdbx_description
1 polymer ?
#
loop_
_entity_poly.entity_id
_entity_poly.type
_entity_poly.pdbx_seq_one_letter_code
_entity_poly.pdbx_strand_id
1 'polypeptide(L)'
;MSIKLRIAAAAAVGVAVIGLGAWPLVEPTEPFEAVRLANLGFGGAVTLLAAAFAVGLIGYFVSWPHGREIGILAVPSGLAIWAARTGNMASQVQMSPAIDQRQALLAALKWEPIFWLAVVAAGFAGVLCGRQIRSAPTAAQPKEKPKPTPALYLNAAVALLASVLIALITLGRLAQDITMTNGSLGSVMGQPATGQIVFGVIVAFGLAGFIVSNFLNAGYVWPIIAAALVPILAISSYAKPHDLNLLVQYWPPVFFSNVAISILPIQMVAFGTIGAITGYWMGIRYDFWRRHEI
;
A
#
# COMPACT_ATOMS: atom_id res chain seq x y z
N MET A 1 2.80 5.19 29.24
CA MET A 1 2.42 5.70 27.91
C MET A 1 1.15 4.97 27.45
N SER A 2 0.08 5.70 27.14
CA SER A 2 -1.17 5.11 26.64
C SER A 2 -0.97 4.46 25.27
N ILE A 3 -1.83 3.51 24.89
CA ILE A 3 -1.76 2.83 23.58
C ILE A 3 -1.81 3.82 22.41
N LYS A 4 -2.66 4.85 22.51
CA LYS A 4 -2.79 5.91 21.50
C LYS A 4 -1.50 6.68 21.30
N LEU A 5 -0.83 7.02 22.41
CA LEU A 5 0.42 7.76 22.37
C LEU A 5 1.55 6.90 21.75
N ARG A 6 1.55 5.58 21.97
CA ARG A 6 2.51 4.65 21.34
C ARG A 6 2.33 4.52 19.84
N ILE A 7 1.08 4.44 19.38
CA ILE A 7 0.75 4.45 17.94
C ILE A 7 1.24 5.75 17.31
N ALA A 8 0.92 6.89 17.92
CA ALA A 8 1.36 8.20 17.45
C ALA A 8 2.89 8.30 17.42
N ALA A 9 3.58 7.82 18.45
CA ALA A 9 5.04 7.86 18.51
C ALA A 9 5.71 6.95 17.46
N ALA A 10 5.19 5.74 17.23
CA ALA A 10 5.70 4.86 16.17
C ALA A 10 5.50 5.47 14.77
N ALA A 11 4.32 6.06 14.52
CA ALA A 11 4.05 6.78 13.28
C ALA A 11 4.98 8.00 13.12
N ALA A 12 5.20 8.77 14.19
CA ALA A 12 6.06 9.95 14.19
C ALA A 12 7.53 9.61 13.85
N VAL A 13 8.06 8.48 14.32
CA VAL A 13 9.41 8.01 13.93
C VAL A 13 9.49 7.81 12.41
N GLY A 14 8.49 7.16 11.82
CA GLY A 14 8.41 6.96 10.39
C GLY A 14 8.31 8.25 9.59
N VAL A 15 7.44 9.16 10.04
CA VAL A 15 7.29 10.49 9.44
C VAL A 15 8.59 11.29 9.51
N ALA A 16 9.27 11.30 10.66
CA ALA A 16 10.49 12.07 10.85
C ALA A 16 11.64 11.53 9.98
N VAL A 17 11.88 10.21 9.99
CA VAL A 17 13.04 9.62 9.32
C VAL A 17 12.79 9.38 7.84
N ILE A 18 11.69 8.73 7.47
CA ILE A 18 11.37 8.46 6.06
C ILE A 18 10.67 9.67 5.46
N GLY A 19 9.55 10.10 6.05
CA GLY A 19 8.69 11.14 5.48
C GLY A 19 9.42 12.47 5.23
N LEU A 20 10.31 12.87 6.14
CA LEU A 20 11.05 14.13 6.09
C LEU A 20 12.55 13.94 5.86
N GLY A 21 13.22 13.11 6.67
CA GLY A 21 14.67 12.96 6.63
C GLY A 21 15.21 12.34 5.35
N ALA A 22 14.51 11.34 4.81
CA ALA A 22 14.90 10.66 3.57
C ALA A 22 14.29 11.29 2.31
N TRP A 23 13.52 12.39 2.43
CA TRP A 23 12.92 13.07 1.29
C TRP A 23 13.93 13.43 0.18
N PRO A 24 15.15 13.95 0.48
CA PRO A 24 16.13 14.28 -0.56
C PRO A 24 16.57 13.10 -1.42
N LEU A 25 16.34 11.85 -0.99
CA LEU A 25 16.65 10.66 -1.80
C LEU A 25 15.69 10.45 -2.96
N VAL A 26 14.49 11.01 -2.86
CA VAL A 26 13.35 10.72 -3.78
C VAL A 26 12.66 11.99 -4.26
N GLU A 27 13.18 13.16 -3.86
CA GLU A 27 12.65 14.45 -4.23
C GLU A 27 12.61 14.57 -5.76
N PRO A 28 11.43 14.77 -6.36
CA PRO A 28 11.34 14.95 -7.79
C PRO A 28 12.02 16.25 -8.22
N THR A 29 12.66 16.22 -9.39
CA THR A 29 13.41 17.38 -9.91
C THR A 29 12.51 18.51 -10.37
N GLU A 30 11.29 18.17 -10.82
CA GLU A 30 10.30 19.16 -11.24
C GLU A 30 9.08 19.21 -10.31
N PRO A 31 8.43 20.39 -10.18
CA PRO A 31 7.15 20.50 -9.51
C PRO A 31 6.14 19.52 -10.14
N PHE A 32 5.38 18.81 -9.29
CA PHE A 32 4.33 17.87 -9.69
C PHE A 32 4.80 16.55 -10.32
N GLU A 33 6.09 16.28 -10.38
CA GLU A 33 6.59 14.96 -10.74
C GLU A 33 6.29 13.94 -9.63
N ALA A 34 6.02 12.69 -10.02
CA ALA A 34 5.72 11.62 -9.09
C ALA A 34 6.98 11.11 -8.38
N VAL A 35 6.83 10.69 -7.13
CA VAL A 35 7.86 9.90 -6.44
C VAL A 35 7.93 8.53 -7.09
N ARG A 36 9.05 8.25 -7.77
CA ARG A 36 9.25 7.04 -8.57
C ARG A 36 10.55 6.34 -8.21
N LEU A 37 10.56 5.02 -8.38
CA LEU A 37 11.81 4.24 -8.26
C LEU A 37 12.85 4.66 -9.30
N ALA A 38 12.41 5.12 -10.48
CA ALA A 38 13.31 5.58 -11.54
C ALA A 38 14.20 6.76 -11.10
N ASN A 39 13.70 7.60 -10.18
CA ASN A 39 14.43 8.76 -9.67
C ASN A 39 15.42 8.35 -8.56
N LEU A 40 15.29 7.11 -8.10
CA LEU A 40 15.95 6.56 -6.93
C LEU A 40 17.07 5.65 -7.42
N GLY A 41 18.27 6.21 -7.62
CA GLY A 41 19.45 5.43 -8.01
C GLY A 41 19.74 4.28 -7.04
N PHE A 42 20.49 3.26 -7.48
CA PHE A 42 20.73 2.04 -6.68
C PHE A 42 21.21 2.32 -5.23
N GLY A 43 22.13 3.27 -5.06
CA GLY A 43 22.61 3.67 -3.72
C GLY A 43 21.50 4.28 -2.85
N GLY A 44 20.61 5.07 -3.43
CA GLY A 44 19.42 5.58 -2.75
C GLY A 44 18.49 4.44 -2.33
N ALA A 45 18.35 3.41 -3.17
CA ALA A 45 17.42 2.30 -2.92
C ALA A 45 17.87 1.47 -1.72
N VAL A 46 19.17 1.16 -1.68
CA VAL A 46 19.79 0.48 -0.53
C VAL A 46 19.70 1.35 0.73
N THR A 47 19.95 2.65 0.63
CA THR A 47 19.85 3.59 1.76
C THR A 47 18.43 3.63 2.32
N LEU A 48 17.41 3.67 1.45
CA LEU A 48 16.01 3.66 1.87
C LEU A 48 15.62 2.35 2.55
N LEU A 49 16.06 1.19 2.02
CA LEU A 49 15.81 -0.11 2.66
C LEU A 49 16.46 -0.20 4.04
N ALA A 50 17.71 0.27 4.18
CA ALA A 50 18.41 0.33 5.47
C ALA A 50 17.71 1.28 6.46
N ALA A 51 17.29 2.46 6.00
CA ALA A 51 16.54 3.42 6.79
C ALA A 51 15.19 2.83 7.24
N ALA A 52 14.47 2.15 6.35
CA ALA A 52 13.22 1.48 6.68
C ALA A 52 13.39 0.39 7.74
N PHE A 53 14.44 -0.43 7.61
CA PHE A 53 14.80 -1.42 8.63
C PHE A 53 15.08 -0.75 10.00
N ALA A 54 15.90 0.30 10.02
CA ALA A 54 16.21 1.04 11.25
C ALA A 54 14.95 1.68 11.86
N VAL A 55 14.07 2.27 11.04
CA VAL A 55 12.79 2.86 11.48
C VAL A 55 11.87 1.81 12.09
N GLY A 56 11.78 0.61 11.50
CA GLY A 56 11.03 -0.49 12.07
C GLY A 56 11.58 -0.94 13.43
N LEU A 57 12.91 -1.04 13.54
CA LEU A 57 13.60 -1.38 14.79
C LEU A 57 13.35 -0.34 15.88
N ILE A 58 13.48 0.95 15.56
CA ILE A 58 13.20 2.05 16.51
C ILE A 58 11.70 2.05 16.88
N GLY A 59 10.82 1.88 15.90
CA GLY A 59 9.38 1.79 16.09
C GLY A 59 8.99 0.70 17.09
N TYR A 60 9.65 -0.45 17.06
CA TYR A 60 9.49 -1.53 18.05
C TYR A 60 9.77 -1.05 19.48
N PHE A 61 10.91 -0.40 19.71
CA PHE A 61 11.32 0.03 21.05
C PHE A 61 10.47 1.20 21.56
N VAL A 62 10.12 2.16 20.72
CA VAL A 62 9.27 3.30 21.09
C VAL A 62 7.87 2.84 21.50
N SER A 63 7.36 1.77 20.90
CA SER A 63 6.04 1.22 21.22
C SER A 63 6.05 0.11 22.27
N TRP A 64 7.19 -0.17 22.93
CA TRP A 64 7.36 -1.20 23.96
C TRP A 64 6.37 -1.08 25.15
N PRO A 65 5.57 -2.10 25.50
CA PRO A 65 5.78 -3.51 25.20
C PRO A 65 5.05 -4.04 23.96
N HIS A 66 4.21 -3.23 23.31
CA HIS A 66 3.42 -3.60 22.13
C HIS A 66 4.19 -3.37 20.82
N GLY A 67 5.52 -3.53 20.89
CA GLY A 67 6.46 -3.19 19.83
C GLY A 67 6.17 -3.91 18.52
N ARG A 68 5.77 -5.17 18.63
CA ARG A 68 5.52 -6.06 17.50
C ARG A 68 4.26 -5.65 16.74
N GLU A 69 3.22 -5.28 17.48
CA GLU A 69 1.92 -4.96 16.92
C GLU A 69 1.92 -3.54 16.36
N ILE A 70 2.55 -2.58 17.06
CA ILE A 70 2.46 -1.16 16.72
C ILE A 70 3.62 -0.69 15.82
N GLY A 71 4.83 -1.22 16.03
CA GLY A 71 6.03 -0.77 15.33
C GLY A 71 5.96 -0.91 13.81
N ILE A 72 5.14 -1.84 13.31
CA ILE A 72 4.89 -2.05 11.87
C ILE A 72 4.26 -0.84 11.18
N LEU A 73 3.63 0.09 11.92
CA LEU A 73 3.06 1.32 11.34
C LEU A 73 4.11 2.37 11.00
N ALA A 74 5.33 2.27 11.52
CA ALA A 74 6.32 3.32 11.36
C ALA A 74 6.65 3.59 9.88
N VAL A 75 7.13 2.58 9.15
CA VAL A 75 7.50 2.73 7.74
C VAL A 75 6.33 3.18 6.85
N PRO A 76 5.14 2.53 6.88
CA PRO A 76 3.98 2.98 6.11
C PRO A 76 3.55 4.42 6.40
N SER A 77 3.68 4.88 7.65
CA SER A 77 3.36 6.27 8.02
C SER A 77 4.33 7.27 7.41
N GLY A 78 5.61 6.92 7.31
CA GLY A 78 6.60 7.71 6.58
C GLY A 78 6.32 7.76 5.07
N LEU A 79 6.05 6.61 4.47
CA LEU A 79 5.69 6.51 3.05
C LEU A 79 4.37 7.24 2.73
N ALA A 80 3.43 7.31 3.67
CA ALA A 80 2.18 8.04 3.51
C ALA A 80 2.41 9.54 3.29
N ILE A 81 3.45 10.12 3.89
CA ILE A 81 3.84 11.52 3.65
C ILE A 81 4.30 11.71 2.21
N TRP A 82 5.14 10.80 1.71
CA TRP A 82 5.59 10.84 0.31
C TRP A 82 4.43 10.61 -0.66
N ALA A 83 3.55 9.64 -0.35
CA ALA A 83 2.35 9.36 -1.12
C ALA A 83 1.32 10.52 -1.12
N ALA A 84 1.32 11.37 -0.09
CA ALA A 84 0.50 12.57 -0.06
C ALA A 84 1.13 13.75 -0.81
N ARG A 85 2.47 13.81 -0.86
CA ARG A 85 3.25 14.89 -1.50
C ARG A 85 3.60 14.65 -2.96
N THR A 86 3.58 13.40 -3.41
CA THR A 86 3.87 13.00 -4.79
C THR A 86 2.94 13.69 -5.79
N GLY A 87 3.44 13.87 -7.03
CA GLY A 87 2.63 14.21 -8.19
C GLY A 87 1.47 13.23 -8.47
N ASN A 88 0.76 13.45 -9.56
CA ASN A 88 -0.38 12.61 -9.95
C ASN A 88 -0.11 11.85 -11.26
N MET A 89 -0.85 10.77 -11.52
CA MET A 89 -0.64 9.96 -12.72
C MET A 89 -0.91 10.76 -14.01
N ALA A 90 -1.87 11.69 -14.00
CA ALA A 90 -2.17 12.54 -15.15
C ALA A 90 -0.97 13.38 -15.60
N SER A 91 -0.20 13.96 -14.66
CA SER A 91 1.01 14.72 -14.98
C SER A 91 2.08 13.84 -15.65
N GLN A 92 2.24 12.60 -15.19
CA GLN A 92 3.18 11.64 -15.77
C GLN A 92 2.79 11.27 -17.21
N VAL A 93 1.49 11.09 -17.44
CA VAL A 93 0.93 10.81 -18.78
C VAL A 93 1.01 12.03 -19.69
N GLN A 94 0.88 13.25 -19.15
CA GLN A 94 1.08 14.50 -19.91
C GLN A 94 2.53 14.66 -20.37
N MET A 95 3.50 14.32 -19.53
CA MET A 95 4.93 14.32 -19.87
C MET A 95 5.30 13.19 -20.85
N SER A 96 4.41 12.21 -21.05
CA SER A 96 4.57 11.08 -21.98
C SER A 96 3.46 11.10 -23.04
N PRO A 97 3.42 12.07 -23.97
CA PRO A 97 2.29 12.24 -24.88
C PRO A 97 2.15 11.10 -25.90
N ALA A 98 3.26 10.48 -26.32
CA ALA A 98 3.26 9.44 -27.34
C ALA A 98 2.90 8.05 -26.80
N ILE A 99 2.32 7.18 -27.64
CA ILE A 99 1.82 5.85 -27.23
C ILE A 99 2.95 4.97 -26.68
N ASP A 100 4.11 4.97 -27.34
CA ASP A 100 5.32 4.25 -26.94
C ASP A 100 5.84 4.73 -25.58
N GLN A 101 5.85 6.05 -25.35
CA GLN A 101 6.23 6.64 -24.07
C GLN A 101 5.26 6.26 -22.95
N ARG A 102 3.94 6.28 -23.19
CA ARG A 102 2.93 5.83 -22.20
C ARG A 102 3.06 4.34 -21.87
N GLN A 103 3.34 3.51 -22.88
CA GLN A 103 3.58 2.09 -22.67
C GLN A 103 4.82 1.85 -21.82
N ALA A 104 5.93 2.55 -22.10
CA ALA A 104 7.14 2.47 -21.30
C ALA A 104 6.93 2.94 -19.86
N LEU A 105 6.21 4.07 -19.68
CA LEU A 105 5.81 4.59 -18.37
C LEU A 105 5.02 3.54 -17.56
N LEU A 106 3.96 2.99 -18.14
CA LEU A 106 3.11 2.00 -17.47
C LEU A 106 3.84 0.67 -17.23
N ALA A 107 4.73 0.26 -18.14
CA ALA A 107 5.58 -0.91 -17.95
C ALA A 107 6.55 -0.74 -16.78
N ALA A 108 7.13 0.45 -16.60
CA ALA A 108 7.96 0.77 -15.45
C ALA A 108 7.12 0.78 -14.15
N LEU A 109 6.02 1.54 -14.14
CA LEU A 109 5.12 1.67 -12.98
C LEU A 109 4.49 0.34 -12.57
N LYS A 110 4.33 -0.62 -13.50
CA LYS A 110 3.82 -1.96 -13.20
C LYS A 110 4.62 -2.63 -12.09
N TRP A 111 5.95 -2.50 -12.07
CA TRP A 111 6.81 -3.23 -11.15
C TRP A 111 7.26 -2.42 -9.93
N GLU A 112 7.12 -1.09 -9.97
CA GLU A 112 7.41 -0.21 -8.82
C GLU A 112 6.70 -0.60 -7.50
N PRO A 113 5.43 -1.09 -7.48
CA PRO A 113 4.76 -1.49 -6.25
C PRO A 113 5.53 -2.57 -5.46
N ILE A 114 6.28 -3.44 -6.16
CA ILE A 114 7.09 -4.48 -5.51
C ILE A 114 8.22 -3.84 -4.69
N PHE A 115 8.85 -2.79 -5.23
CA PHE A 115 9.90 -2.07 -4.51
C PHE A 115 9.34 -1.39 -3.26
N TRP A 116 8.22 -0.67 -3.39
CA TRP A 116 7.59 -0.02 -2.23
C TRP A 116 7.15 -1.05 -1.17
N LEU A 117 6.69 -2.23 -1.60
CA LEU A 117 6.39 -3.34 -0.72
C LEU A 117 7.65 -3.88 -0.02
N ALA A 118 8.79 -3.94 -0.73
CA ALA A 118 10.07 -4.32 -0.13
C ALA A 118 10.54 -3.33 0.95
N VAL A 119 10.29 -2.03 0.77
CA VAL A 119 10.54 -0.99 1.80
C VAL A 119 9.69 -1.25 3.05
N VAL A 120 8.40 -1.54 2.88
CA VAL A 120 7.51 -1.93 4.00
C VAL A 120 8.02 -3.21 4.68
N ALA A 121 8.41 -4.22 3.90
CA ALA A 121 8.92 -5.48 4.41
C ALA A 121 10.23 -5.32 5.18
N ALA A 122 11.13 -4.44 4.73
CA ALA A 122 12.36 -4.10 5.46
C ALA A 122 12.03 -3.47 6.83
N GLY A 123 11.02 -2.60 6.89
CA GLY A 123 10.48 -2.09 8.16
C GLY A 123 9.98 -3.20 9.09
N PHE A 124 9.22 -4.16 8.55
CA PHE A 124 8.73 -5.28 9.35
C PHE A 124 9.88 -6.16 9.84
N ALA A 125 10.90 -6.38 9.01
CA ALA A 125 12.12 -7.09 9.42
C ALA A 125 12.84 -6.38 10.58
N GLY A 126 12.90 -5.04 10.56
CA GLY A 126 13.42 -4.25 11.67
C GLY A 126 12.65 -4.46 12.97
N VAL A 127 11.32 -4.49 12.92
CA VAL A 127 10.45 -4.79 14.07
C VAL A 127 10.73 -6.20 14.62
N LEU A 128 10.89 -7.18 13.72
CA LEU A 128 11.21 -8.56 14.12
C LEU A 128 12.59 -8.68 14.76
N CYS A 129 13.59 -7.93 14.26
CA CYS A 129 14.91 -7.83 14.87
C CYS A 129 14.83 -7.23 16.29
N GLY A 130 14.06 -6.16 16.48
CA GLY A 130 13.81 -5.56 17.80
C GLY A 130 13.25 -6.56 18.81
N ARG A 131 12.31 -7.41 18.36
CA ARG A 131 11.77 -8.50 19.18
C ARG A 131 12.82 -9.54 19.57
N GLN A 132 13.77 -9.85 18.70
CA GLN A 132 14.85 -10.78 19.01
C GLN A 132 15.82 -10.20 20.04
N ILE A 133 16.08 -8.90 19.99
CA ILE A 133 16.94 -8.20 20.96
C ILE A 133 16.28 -8.14 22.33
N ARG A 134 14.99 -7.81 22.39
CA ARG A 134 14.24 -7.75 23.65
C ARG A 134 12.84 -8.28 23.40
N SER A 135 12.47 -9.39 24.04
CA SER A 135 11.11 -9.94 23.96
C SER A 135 10.23 -9.36 25.06
N ALA A 136 9.06 -8.85 24.71
CA ALA A 136 8.07 -8.38 25.70
C ALA A 136 7.69 -9.52 26.67
N PRO A 137 7.45 -9.22 27.96
CA PRO A 137 6.91 -10.19 28.90
C PRO A 137 5.60 -10.73 28.33
N THR A 138 5.59 -12.00 27.96
CA THR A 138 4.48 -12.62 27.24
C THR A 138 3.33 -12.85 28.21
N ALA A 139 2.16 -12.27 27.97
CA ALA A 139 0.91 -12.87 28.42
C ALA A 139 0.72 -14.16 27.60
N ALA A 140 0.65 -15.31 28.27
CA ALA A 140 0.51 -16.67 27.73
C ALA A 140 -0.45 -16.74 26.51
N GLN A 141 -0.25 -17.52 25.44
CA GLN A 141 0.53 -18.74 25.16
C GLN A 141 0.97 -18.71 23.68
N PRO A 142 2.04 -19.42 23.27
CA PRO A 142 2.20 -19.75 21.86
C PRO A 142 1.20 -20.86 21.53
N LYS A 143 0.10 -20.55 20.81
CA LYS A 143 -0.56 -21.58 20.01
C LYS A 143 0.52 -22.16 19.11
N GLU A 144 0.83 -23.45 19.25
CA GLU A 144 1.69 -24.18 18.32
C GLU A 144 1.31 -23.76 16.90
N LYS A 145 2.28 -23.28 16.12
CA LYS A 145 2.04 -23.06 14.70
C LYS A 145 1.67 -24.44 14.13
N PRO A 146 0.43 -24.65 13.64
CA PRO A 146 0.07 -25.93 13.07
C PRO A 146 1.05 -26.25 11.94
N LYS A 147 1.42 -27.53 11.82
CA LYS A 147 2.26 -28.00 10.71
C LYS A 147 1.65 -27.51 9.39
N PRO A 148 2.44 -27.04 8.42
CA PRO A 148 1.92 -26.52 7.17
C PRO A 148 1.15 -27.62 6.44
N THR A 149 -0.18 -27.49 6.42
CA THR A 149 -1.08 -28.37 5.67
C THR A 149 -1.38 -27.73 4.31
N PRO A 150 -1.79 -28.51 3.29
CA PRO A 150 -2.28 -27.95 2.02
C PRO A 150 -3.38 -26.90 2.20
N ALA A 151 -4.22 -27.05 3.25
CA ALA A 151 -5.25 -26.08 3.62
C ALA A 151 -4.68 -24.69 4.00
N LEU A 152 -3.47 -24.61 4.55
CA LEU A 152 -2.82 -23.34 4.87
C LEU A 152 -2.46 -22.55 3.60
N TYR A 153 -1.89 -23.23 2.60
CA TYR A 153 -1.54 -22.60 1.32
C TYR A 153 -2.80 -22.20 0.54
N LEU A 154 -3.84 -23.02 0.57
CA LEU A 154 -5.13 -22.69 -0.02
C LEU A 154 -5.74 -21.44 0.64
N ASN A 155 -5.76 -21.38 1.98
CA ASN A 155 -6.29 -20.22 2.70
C ASN A 155 -5.49 -18.95 2.42
N ALA A 156 -4.16 -19.05 2.31
CA ALA A 156 -3.30 -17.95 1.91
C ALA A 156 -3.63 -17.43 0.49
N ALA A 157 -3.76 -18.34 -0.48
CA ALA A 157 -4.11 -17.99 -1.85
C ALA A 157 -5.51 -17.34 -1.93
N VAL A 158 -6.49 -17.92 -1.23
CA VAL A 158 -7.86 -17.37 -1.15
C VAL A 158 -7.86 -15.99 -0.49
N ALA A 159 -7.11 -15.80 0.60
CA ALA A 159 -6.99 -14.51 1.29
C ALA A 159 -6.38 -13.43 0.39
N LEU A 160 -5.36 -13.79 -0.39
CA LEU A 160 -4.73 -12.88 -1.33
C LEU A 160 -5.68 -12.50 -2.47
N LEU A 161 -6.31 -13.50 -3.10
CA LEU A 161 -7.27 -13.27 -4.19
C LEU A 161 -8.48 -12.44 -3.71
N ALA A 162 -9.05 -12.79 -2.56
CA ALA A 162 -10.14 -12.04 -1.95
C ALA A 162 -9.73 -10.58 -1.67
N SER A 163 -8.51 -10.37 -1.14
CA SER A 163 -8.00 -9.01 -0.88
C SER A 163 -7.91 -8.17 -2.16
N VAL A 164 -7.37 -8.75 -3.24
CA VAL A 164 -7.28 -8.08 -4.55
C VAL A 164 -8.66 -7.74 -5.09
N LEU A 165 -9.61 -8.68 -5.05
CA LEU A 165 -10.97 -8.48 -5.55
C LEU A 165 -11.73 -7.42 -4.75
N ILE A 166 -11.68 -7.50 -3.41
CA ILE A 166 -12.28 -6.50 -2.52
C ILE A 166 -11.67 -5.13 -2.84
N ALA A 167 -10.35 -5.03 -2.92
CA ALA A 167 -9.68 -3.76 -3.19
C ALA A 167 -10.09 -3.16 -4.55
N LEU A 168 -10.08 -3.95 -5.63
CA LEU A 168 -10.48 -3.48 -6.96
C LEU A 168 -11.94 -3.00 -6.99
N ILE A 169 -12.86 -3.75 -6.40
CA ILE A 169 -14.28 -3.39 -6.36
C ILE A 169 -14.49 -2.12 -5.53
N THR A 170 -13.88 -2.04 -4.34
CA THR A 170 -14.05 -0.89 -3.44
C THR A 170 -13.38 0.37 -3.99
N LEU A 171 -12.17 0.26 -4.56
CA LEU A 171 -11.51 1.38 -5.24
C LEU A 171 -12.34 1.89 -6.41
N GLY A 172 -12.91 0.96 -7.20
CA GLY A 172 -13.84 1.25 -8.28
C GLY A 172 -15.17 1.86 -7.84
N ARG A 173 -15.34 2.25 -6.57
CA ARG A 173 -16.48 3.03 -6.07
C ARG A 173 -16.04 4.26 -5.28
N LEU A 174 -14.95 4.15 -4.52
CA LEU A 174 -14.54 5.19 -3.57
C LEU A 174 -13.47 6.14 -4.12
N ALA A 175 -12.64 5.68 -5.06
CA ALA A 175 -11.57 6.49 -5.67
C ALA A 175 -11.91 6.86 -7.12
N GLN A 176 -13.20 6.96 -7.45
CA GLN A 176 -13.66 7.39 -8.77
C GLN A 176 -13.94 8.89 -8.79
N ASP A 177 -13.53 9.53 -9.87
CA ASP A 177 -14.00 10.86 -10.26
C ASP A 177 -15.04 10.72 -11.39
N ILE A 178 -15.22 11.77 -12.19
CA ILE A 178 -16.10 11.79 -13.36
C ILE A 178 -15.84 10.56 -14.23
N THR A 179 -16.87 9.71 -14.36
CA THR A 179 -16.84 8.50 -15.19
C THR A 179 -17.68 8.74 -16.43
N MET A 180 -17.12 8.43 -17.60
CA MET A 180 -17.79 8.53 -18.89
C MET A 180 -17.86 7.17 -19.55
N THR A 181 -19.03 6.82 -20.07
CA THR A 181 -19.22 5.58 -20.83
C THR A 181 -18.59 5.71 -22.21
N ASN A 182 -17.92 4.65 -22.67
CA ASN A 182 -17.30 4.60 -23.99
C ASN A 182 -17.61 3.24 -24.62
N GLY A 183 -18.14 3.23 -25.85
CA GLY A 183 -18.57 2.00 -26.52
C GLY A 183 -17.45 0.98 -26.77
N SER A 184 -16.18 1.41 -26.82
CA SER A 184 -15.02 0.56 -27.08
C SER A 184 -14.24 0.21 -25.80
N LEU A 185 -14.15 1.14 -24.85
CA LEU A 185 -13.40 0.97 -23.59
C LEU A 185 -14.29 0.56 -22.40
N GLY A 186 -15.60 0.50 -22.59
CA GLY A 186 -16.61 0.31 -21.54
C GLY A 186 -16.84 1.59 -20.73
N SER A 187 -15.87 1.95 -19.91
CA SER A 187 -15.89 3.19 -19.12
C SER A 187 -14.48 3.76 -18.98
N VAL A 188 -14.37 5.07 -19.07
CA VAL A 188 -13.17 5.81 -18.71
C VAL A 188 -13.48 6.71 -17.53
N MET A 189 -12.47 7.01 -16.73
CA MET A 189 -12.64 7.80 -15.52
C MET A 189 -11.54 8.82 -15.35
N GLY A 190 -11.90 10.00 -14.85
CA GLY A 190 -10.97 11.06 -14.52
C GLY A 190 -10.03 10.68 -13.37
N GLN A 191 -8.88 11.36 -13.32
CA GLN A 191 -7.93 11.29 -12.22
C GLN A 191 -8.60 11.71 -10.92
N PRO A 192 -8.74 10.81 -9.93
CA PRO A 192 -9.26 11.18 -8.63
C PRO A 192 -8.34 12.16 -7.91
N ALA A 193 -8.94 13.04 -7.11
CA ALA A 193 -8.20 13.95 -6.24
C ALA A 193 -7.40 13.17 -5.19
N THR A 194 -6.25 13.71 -4.75
CA THR A 194 -5.37 13.04 -3.78
C THR A 194 -6.12 12.61 -2.51
N GLY A 195 -7.04 13.45 -1.99
CA GLY A 195 -7.85 13.09 -0.83
C GLY A 195 -8.78 11.88 -1.05
N GLN A 196 -9.37 11.75 -2.25
CA GLN A 196 -10.18 10.60 -2.65
C GLN A 196 -9.33 9.34 -2.78
N ILE A 197 -8.11 9.45 -3.32
CA ILE A 197 -7.16 8.33 -3.38
C ILE A 197 -6.81 7.85 -1.97
N VAL A 198 -6.40 8.77 -1.09
CA VAL A 198 -6.05 8.46 0.31
C VAL A 198 -7.21 7.73 0.99
N PHE A 199 -8.41 8.30 0.93
CA PHE A 199 -9.60 7.72 1.54
C PHE A 199 -9.94 6.36 0.92
N GLY A 200 -10.05 6.30 -0.41
CA GLY A 200 -10.47 5.11 -1.13
C GLY A 200 -9.51 3.93 -0.92
N VAL A 201 -8.20 4.17 -0.95
CA VAL A 201 -7.18 3.12 -0.72
C VAL A 201 -7.21 2.66 0.74
N ILE A 202 -7.24 3.56 1.72
CA ILE A 202 -7.31 3.16 3.15
C ILE A 202 -8.57 2.33 3.40
N VAL A 203 -9.74 2.75 2.90
CA VAL A 203 -11.00 2.04 3.11
C VAL A 203 -11.02 0.71 2.36
N ALA A 204 -10.55 0.65 1.12
CA ALA A 204 -10.50 -0.57 0.32
C ALA A 204 -9.66 -1.66 1.00
N PHE A 205 -8.44 -1.32 1.44
CA PHE A 205 -7.56 -2.26 2.12
C PHE A 205 -7.95 -2.49 3.59
N GLY A 206 -8.62 -1.52 4.23
CA GLY A 206 -9.25 -1.70 5.54
C GLY A 206 -10.36 -2.74 5.49
N LEU A 207 -11.24 -2.67 4.49
CA LEU A 207 -12.28 -3.66 4.29
C LEU A 207 -11.69 -5.04 3.96
N ALA A 208 -10.69 -5.09 3.08
CA ALA A 208 -9.98 -6.34 2.78
C ALA A 208 -9.34 -6.95 4.04
N GLY A 209 -8.64 -6.15 4.85
CA GLY A 209 -8.04 -6.59 6.11
C GLY A 209 -9.06 -7.12 7.11
N PHE A 210 -10.20 -6.44 7.26
CA PHE A 210 -11.29 -6.84 8.13
C PHE A 210 -11.97 -8.15 7.68
N ILE A 211 -12.27 -8.27 6.39
CA ILE A 211 -12.95 -9.46 5.85
C ILE A 211 -12.02 -10.67 5.93
N VAL A 212 -10.75 -10.52 5.50
CA VAL A 212 -9.79 -11.62 5.52
C VAL A 212 -9.47 -12.07 6.95
N SER A 213 -9.43 -11.16 7.92
CA SER A 213 -9.24 -11.54 9.32
C SER A 213 -10.41 -12.35 9.86
N ASN A 214 -11.64 -11.88 9.61
CA ASN A 214 -12.82 -12.44 10.27
C ASN A 214 -13.36 -13.70 9.58
N PHE A 215 -13.24 -13.79 8.25
CA PHE A 215 -13.81 -14.90 7.49
C PHE A 215 -12.78 -15.96 7.10
N LEU A 216 -11.51 -15.58 6.95
CA LEU A 216 -10.44 -16.50 6.52
C LEU A 216 -9.39 -16.77 7.60
N ASN A 217 -9.54 -16.17 8.79
CA ASN A 217 -8.61 -16.29 9.91
C ASN A 217 -7.14 -16.02 9.49
N ALA A 218 -6.96 -15.04 8.60
CA ALA A 218 -5.67 -14.72 8.01
C ALA A 218 -5.21 -13.30 8.41
N GLY A 219 -3.90 -13.10 8.45
CA GLY A 219 -3.30 -11.84 8.90
C GLY A 219 -3.35 -10.71 7.86
N TYR A 220 -3.06 -9.49 8.31
CA TYR A 220 -2.96 -8.29 7.46
C TYR A 220 -1.92 -8.37 6.33
N VAL A 221 -1.00 -9.35 6.36
CA VAL A 221 0.06 -9.52 5.34
C VAL A 221 -0.53 -9.75 3.95
N TRP A 222 -1.63 -10.49 3.81
CA TRP A 222 -2.22 -10.77 2.49
C TRP A 222 -2.83 -9.53 1.83
N PRO A 223 -3.65 -8.71 2.54
CA PRO A 223 -4.07 -7.41 2.01
C PRO A 223 -2.89 -6.46 1.70
N ILE A 224 -1.80 -6.48 2.47
CA ILE A 224 -0.60 -5.68 2.15
C ILE A 224 0.03 -6.13 0.83
N ILE A 225 0.22 -7.43 0.62
CA ILE A 225 0.75 -7.96 -0.65
C ILE A 225 -0.21 -7.61 -1.79
N ALA A 226 -1.52 -7.69 -1.57
CA ALA A 226 -2.53 -7.29 -2.54
C ALA A 226 -2.39 -5.81 -2.96
N ALA A 227 -1.92 -4.91 -2.09
CA ALA A 227 -1.68 -3.51 -2.43
C ALA A 227 -0.62 -3.33 -3.52
N ALA A 228 0.35 -4.25 -3.63
CA ALA A 228 1.28 -4.27 -4.76
C ALA A 228 0.68 -4.93 -6.01
N LEU A 229 -0.15 -5.97 -5.83
CA LEU A 229 -0.73 -6.73 -6.95
C LEU A 229 -1.83 -5.98 -7.69
N VAL A 230 -2.64 -5.18 -7.01
CA VAL A 230 -3.73 -4.40 -7.62
C VAL A 230 -3.25 -3.56 -8.82
N PRO A 231 -2.22 -2.69 -8.70
CA PRO A 231 -1.71 -1.91 -9.82
C PRO A 231 -1.07 -2.80 -10.90
N ILE A 232 -0.35 -3.87 -10.53
CA ILE A 232 0.22 -4.83 -11.49
C ILE A 232 -0.88 -5.42 -12.38
N LEU A 233 -1.96 -5.89 -11.77
CA LEU A 233 -3.08 -6.52 -12.46
C LEU A 233 -3.88 -5.51 -13.26
N ALA A 234 -4.13 -4.32 -12.71
CA ALA A 234 -4.84 -3.26 -13.40
C ALA A 234 -4.09 -2.82 -14.67
N ILE A 235 -2.80 -2.53 -14.57
CA ILE A 235 -1.97 -2.16 -15.72
C ILE A 235 -1.93 -3.32 -16.73
N SER A 236 -1.72 -4.55 -16.29
CA SER A 236 -1.66 -5.71 -17.20
C SER A 236 -2.99 -5.96 -17.93
N SER A 237 -4.11 -5.60 -17.33
CA SER A 237 -5.45 -5.87 -17.88
C SER A 237 -5.96 -4.74 -18.76
N TYR A 238 -5.69 -3.49 -18.38
CA TYR A 238 -6.32 -2.29 -18.96
C TYR A 238 -5.34 -1.33 -19.66
N ALA A 239 -4.04 -1.62 -19.65
CA ALA A 239 -3.03 -0.87 -20.41
C ALA A 239 -2.59 -1.61 -21.69
N LYS A 240 -3.51 -2.31 -22.35
CA LYS A 240 -3.22 -2.98 -23.62
C LYS A 240 -2.93 -1.94 -24.72
N PRO A 241 -2.07 -2.26 -25.70
CA PRO A 241 -1.71 -1.31 -26.76
C PRO A 241 -2.92 -0.71 -27.49
N HIS A 242 -3.95 -1.52 -27.74
CA HIS A 242 -5.19 -1.06 -28.38
C HIS A 242 -5.94 -0.03 -27.51
N ASP A 243 -6.18 -0.36 -26.24
CA ASP A 243 -6.93 0.48 -25.30
C ASP A 243 -6.20 1.81 -25.03
N LEU A 244 -4.87 1.74 -24.90
CA LEU A 244 -4.03 2.94 -24.76
C LEU A 244 -4.07 3.83 -25.99
N ASN A 245 -4.11 3.26 -27.19
CA ASN A 245 -4.22 4.03 -28.41
C ASN A 245 -5.55 4.82 -28.45
N LEU A 246 -6.66 4.16 -28.09
CA LEU A 246 -7.96 4.83 -27.98
C LEU A 246 -7.96 5.95 -26.92
N LEU A 247 -7.31 5.72 -25.78
CA LEU A 247 -7.15 6.76 -24.75
C LEU A 247 -6.32 7.94 -25.24
N VAL A 248 -5.22 7.70 -25.95
CA VAL A 248 -4.36 8.77 -26.49
C VAL A 248 -5.08 9.60 -27.55
N GLN A 249 -5.84 8.95 -28.44
CA GLN A 249 -6.49 9.62 -29.57
C GLN A 249 -7.72 10.43 -29.15
N TYR A 250 -8.52 9.91 -28.22
CA TYR A 250 -9.86 10.43 -27.97
C TYR A 250 -10.07 11.05 -26.59
N TRP A 251 -9.13 10.86 -25.67
CA TRP A 251 -9.32 11.25 -24.27
C TRP A 251 -8.21 12.18 -23.78
N PRO A 252 -8.55 13.22 -22.99
CA PRO A 252 -7.56 14.01 -22.28
C PRO A 252 -6.69 13.13 -21.36
N PRO A 253 -5.42 13.50 -21.11
CA PRO A 253 -4.46 12.68 -20.35
C PRO A 253 -4.81 12.52 -18.86
N VAL A 254 -5.90 13.15 -18.40
CA VAL A 254 -6.48 12.96 -17.06
C VAL A 254 -7.41 11.75 -16.98
N PHE A 255 -7.77 11.12 -18.11
CA PHE A 255 -8.67 9.96 -18.14
C PHE A 255 -7.92 8.63 -18.22
N PHE A 256 -8.45 7.64 -17.51
CA PHE A 256 -7.88 6.29 -17.40
C PHE A 256 -8.95 5.23 -17.63
N SER A 257 -8.53 4.07 -18.14
CA SER A 257 -9.39 2.89 -18.33
C SER A 257 -9.76 2.19 -17.02
N ASN A 258 -9.03 2.44 -15.93
CA ASN A 258 -9.30 1.88 -14.62
C ASN A 258 -8.74 2.76 -13.50
N VAL A 259 -9.44 2.81 -12.36
CA VAL A 259 -9.05 3.59 -11.17
C VAL A 259 -7.69 3.19 -10.62
N ALA A 260 -7.37 1.91 -10.65
CA ALA A 260 -6.11 1.44 -10.08
C ALA A 260 -4.91 1.86 -10.93
N ILE A 261 -5.10 2.24 -12.20
CA ILE A 261 -4.05 2.81 -13.05
C ILE A 261 -3.83 4.29 -12.75
N SER A 262 -4.85 5.03 -12.30
CA SER A 262 -4.74 6.45 -11.96
C SER A 262 -4.12 6.71 -10.57
N ILE A 263 -3.90 5.65 -9.78
CA ILE A 263 -3.28 5.70 -8.47
C ILE A 263 -1.81 5.30 -8.59
N LEU A 264 -0.90 6.13 -8.08
CA LEU A 264 0.52 5.83 -8.15
C LEU A 264 0.89 4.62 -7.26
N PRO A 265 1.90 3.82 -7.66
CA PRO A 265 2.40 2.68 -6.88
C PRO A 265 2.66 2.97 -5.39
N ILE A 266 3.34 4.08 -5.10
CA ILE A 266 3.65 4.49 -3.72
C ILE A 266 2.38 4.79 -2.92
N GLN A 267 1.38 5.43 -3.54
CA GLN A 267 0.09 5.73 -2.91
C GLN A 267 -0.66 4.45 -2.58
N MET A 268 -0.71 3.51 -3.52
CA MET A 268 -1.37 2.22 -3.32
C MET A 268 -0.73 1.44 -2.16
N VAL A 269 0.59 1.30 -2.14
CA VAL A 269 1.29 0.50 -1.13
C VAL A 269 1.28 1.17 0.24
N ALA A 270 1.54 2.48 0.34
CA ALA A 270 1.60 3.18 1.61
C ALA A 270 0.23 3.20 2.31
N PHE A 271 -0.80 3.71 1.62
CA PHE A 271 -2.15 3.80 2.17
C PHE A 271 -2.80 2.42 2.28
N GLY A 272 -2.53 1.52 1.34
CA GLY A 272 -3.04 0.15 1.38
C GLY A 272 -2.50 -0.61 2.58
N THR A 273 -1.23 -0.40 2.94
CA THR A 273 -0.64 -1.00 4.13
C THR A 273 -1.28 -0.48 5.42
N ILE A 274 -1.46 0.84 5.55
CA ILE A 274 -2.13 1.44 6.71
C ILE A 274 -3.58 0.94 6.83
N GLY A 275 -4.30 0.91 5.72
CA GLY A 275 -5.65 0.37 5.63
C GLY A 275 -5.71 -1.08 6.09
N ALA A 276 -4.88 -1.95 5.52
CA ALA A 276 -4.80 -3.38 5.85
C ALA A 276 -4.58 -3.65 7.35
N ILE A 277 -3.62 -2.94 7.97
CA ILE A 277 -3.31 -3.09 9.40
C ILE A 277 -4.51 -2.63 10.25
N THR A 278 -5.11 -1.50 9.90
CA THR A 278 -6.24 -0.93 10.64
C THR A 278 -7.48 -1.83 10.52
N GLY A 279 -7.77 -2.33 9.32
CA GLY A 279 -8.82 -3.30 9.04
C GLY A 279 -8.69 -4.56 9.88
N TYR A 280 -7.48 -5.13 9.92
CA TYR A 280 -7.18 -6.31 10.73
C TYR A 280 -7.38 -6.05 12.23
N TRP A 281 -6.94 -4.91 12.77
CA TRP A 281 -7.18 -4.56 14.17
C TRP A 281 -8.66 -4.37 14.50
N MET A 282 -9.42 -3.77 13.57
CA MET A 282 -10.88 -3.68 13.70
C MET A 282 -11.52 -5.07 13.74
N GLY A 283 -11.03 -6.01 12.91
CA GLY A 283 -11.49 -7.40 12.91
C GLY A 283 -11.26 -8.10 14.25
N ILE A 284 -10.03 -8.02 14.79
CA ILE A 284 -9.73 -8.58 16.13
C ILE A 284 -10.64 -7.99 17.20
N ARG A 285 -10.85 -6.67 17.19
CA ARG A 285 -11.71 -6.01 18.18
C ARG A 285 -13.17 -6.45 18.04
N TYR A 286 -13.65 -6.62 16.82
CA TYR A 286 -15.00 -7.11 16.54
C TYR A 286 -15.19 -8.55 17.06
N ASP A 287 -14.23 -9.43 16.82
CA ASP A 287 -14.25 -10.81 17.34
C ASP A 287 -14.20 -10.86 18.86
N PHE A 288 -13.41 -9.99 19.48
CA PHE A 288 -13.36 -9.89 20.94
C PHE A 288 -14.72 -9.47 21.51
N TRP A 289 -15.31 -8.40 20.97
CA TRP A 289 -16.62 -7.89 21.36
C TRP A 289 -17.71 -8.97 21.24
N ARG A 290 -17.79 -9.64 20.09
CA ARG A 290 -18.78 -10.69 19.82
C ARG A 290 -18.71 -11.88 20.80
N ARG A 291 -17.54 -12.19 21.36
CA ARG A 291 -17.36 -13.34 22.26
C ARG A 291 -17.56 -13.03 23.75
N HIS A 292 -17.52 -11.76 24.14
CA HIS A 292 -17.52 -11.37 25.56
C HIS A 292 -18.70 -10.46 25.94
N GLU A 293 -19.41 -9.88 24.97
CA GLU A 293 -20.52 -8.95 25.22
C GLU A 293 -21.86 -9.42 24.60
N ILE A 294 -21.87 -10.57 23.92
CA ILE A 294 -23.06 -11.27 23.42
C ILE A 294 -23.07 -12.67 24.02
#